data_AF-A0A7Y7CZP1-F1
#
_entry.id   AF-A0A7Y7CZP1-F1
#
_cell.length_a   1.000
_cell.length_b   1.000
_cell.length_c   1.000
_cell.angle_alpha   90.00
_cell.angle_beta   90.00
_cell.angle_gamma   90.00
#
_symmetry.space_group_name_H-M   'P 1'
#
loop_
_entity.id
_entity.type
_entity.pdbx_description
1 polymer ?
#
loop_
_entity_poly.entity_id
_entity_poly.type
_entity_poly.pdbx_seq_one_letter_code
_entity_poly.pdbx_strand_id
1 'polypeptide(L)'
;MDGNTPAGKCPVMHGAALNTDAGGTSNQDWWPNQLNLKILHQHSPKSNPMGVDFNYAEEFKKLDLEAVKKDLFALMTDSQDWWPADYGHYGGLFIRMAWHSAGTYRTADGRGGGGT
;
A
#
# COMPACT_ATOMS: atom_id res chain seq x y z
N MET A 1 -7.43 25.17 -1.81
CA MET A 1 -7.48 24.29 -0.62
C MET A 1 -6.24 23.42 -0.66
N ASP A 2 -5.14 24.02 -0.26
CA ASP A 2 -3.75 23.71 -0.55
C ASP A 2 -3.14 22.76 0.50
N GLY A 3 -3.99 21.96 1.16
CA GLY A 3 -3.63 20.75 1.89
C GLY A 3 -2.61 20.87 3.04
N ASN A 4 -2.12 22.07 3.37
CA ASN A 4 -0.99 22.28 4.27
C ASN A 4 -1.40 22.55 5.74
N THR A 5 -2.49 21.96 6.22
CA THR A 5 -2.76 21.98 7.67
C THR A 5 -1.92 20.88 8.32
N PRO A 6 -0.98 21.19 9.24
CA PRO A 6 -0.12 20.19 9.85
C PRO A 6 -0.90 19.39 10.90
N ALA A 7 -1.74 18.46 10.45
CA ALA A 7 -2.40 17.48 11.30
C ALA A 7 -1.49 16.26 11.46
N GLY A 8 -0.69 16.22 12.54
CA GLY A 8 0.05 15.03 12.95
C GLY A 8 1.57 15.18 13.13
N LYS A 9 2.02 16.09 13.99
CA LYS A 9 3.43 16.05 14.46
C LYS A 9 3.59 14.96 15.52
N CYS A 10 4.68 14.19 15.46
CA CYS A 10 5.02 13.24 16.52
C CYS A 10 5.28 14.01 17.82
N PRO A 11 4.56 13.73 18.93
CA PRO A 11 4.69 14.51 20.18
C PRO A 11 5.99 14.21 20.95
N VAL A 12 6.74 13.18 20.55
CA VAL A 12 8.02 12.78 21.17
C VAL A 12 9.10 12.68 20.09
N MET A 13 10.02 13.66 20.08
CA MET A 13 11.22 13.64 19.23
C MET A 13 12.18 12.56 19.76
N HIS A 14 12.20 11.38 19.14
CA HIS A 14 13.13 10.32 19.52
C HIS A 14 14.56 10.70 19.08
N GLY A 15 15.37 11.15 20.04
CA GLY A 15 16.78 11.44 19.86
C GLY A 15 17.63 10.17 19.92
N ALA A 16 17.84 9.53 18.77
CA ALA A 16 19.02 8.72 18.47
C ALA A 16 19.08 8.49 16.95
N ALA A 17 19.90 9.29 16.27
CA ALA A 17 20.11 9.19 14.84
C ALA A 17 20.82 7.87 14.49
N LEU A 18 20.07 6.88 14.01
CA LEU A 18 20.62 5.76 13.24
C LEU A 18 20.28 5.86 11.74
N ASN A 19 19.46 6.85 11.35
CA ASN A 19 19.28 7.28 9.97
C ASN A 19 19.07 8.80 9.99
N THR A 20 19.90 9.57 9.28
CA THR A 20 19.98 11.04 9.36
C THR A 20 18.74 11.82 8.89
N ASP A 21 17.68 11.16 8.42
CA ASP A 21 16.57 11.82 7.72
C ASP A 21 15.18 11.75 8.40
N ALA A 22 15.01 11.05 9.51
CA ALA A 22 13.66 10.69 9.98
C ALA A 22 13.01 11.62 11.04
N GLY A 23 13.66 12.72 11.46
CA GLY A 23 13.10 13.55 12.54
C GLY A 23 13.57 15.00 12.62
N GLY A 24 14.35 15.47 11.65
CA GLY A 24 14.82 16.86 11.57
C GLY A 24 13.98 17.71 10.62
N THR A 25 14.09 19.03 10.74
CA THR A 25 13.51 19.97 9.77
C THR A 25 14.10 19.70 8.37
N SER A 26 13.23 19.48 7.39
CA SER A 26 13.58 19.16 6.01
C SER A 26 13.48 20.40 5.10
N ASN A 27 13.97 20.29 3.86
CA ASN A 27 13.82 21.37 2.86
C ASN A 27 12.35 21.74 2.60
N GLN A 28 11.42 20.78 2.72
CA GLN A 28 10.00 21.04 2.52
C GLN A 28 9.41 21.90 3.65
N ASP A 29 9.97 21.80 4.86
CA ASP A 29 9.55 22.63 5.99
C ASP A 29 10.03 24.08 5.83
N TRP A 30 11.25 24.27 5.30
CA TRP A 30 11.82 25.60 5.04
C TRP A 30 11.23 26.27 3.79
N TRP A 31 10.99 25.50 2.74
CA TRP A 31 10.48 25.99 1.45
C TRP A 31 9.25 25.18 1.00
N PRO A 32 8.07 25.38 1.64
CA PRO A 32 6.89 24.55 1.41
C PRO A 32 6.32 24.62 -0.01
N ASN A 33 6.61 25.69 -0.75
CA ASN A 33 6.16 25.89 -2.13
C ASN A 33 7.25 25.55 -3.17
N GLN A 34 8.40 25.00 -2.76
CA GLN A 34 9.43 24.56 -3.70
C GLN A 34 8.92 23.39 -4.53
N LEU A 35 9.30 23.36 -5.83
CA LEU A 35 8.96 22.27 -6.73
C LEU A 35 9.49 20.92 -6.19
N ASN A 36 8.59 19.95 -6.04
CA ASN A 36 8.93 18.62 -5.54
C ASN A 36 9.21 17.65 -6.70
N LEU A 37 10.48 17.25 -6.85
CA LEU A 37 10.90 16.28 -7.86
C LEU A 37 10.82 14.82 -7.40
N LYS A 38 10.45 14.55 -6.13
CA LYS A 38 10.43 13.20 -5.57
C LYS A 38 9.45 12.26 -6.28
N ILE A 39 8.40 12.81 -6.90
CA ILE A 39 7.43 12.01 -7.66
C ILE A 39 8.04 11.34 -8.89
N LEU A 40 9.14 11.87 -9.43
CA LEU A 40 9.77 11.38 -10.67
C LEU A 40 10.68 10.16 -10.46
N HIS A 41 10.94 9.79 -9.21
CA HIS A 41 11.76 8.62 -8.87
C HIS A 41 11.07 7.67 -7.89
N GLN A 42 9.74 7.75 -7.78
CA GLN A 42 8.96 6.74 -7.07
C GLN A 42 9.11 5.39 -7.78
N HIS A 43 9.11 4.29 -7.02
CA HIS A 43 9.21 2.91 -7.53
C HIS A 43 10.49 2.60 -8.34
N SER A 44 11.64 3.15 -7.90
CA SER A 44 12.94 2.80 -8.46
C SER A 44 13.20 1.27 -8.42
N PRO A 45 13.86 0.68 -9.43
CA PRO A 45 14.27 -0.73 -9.39
C PRO A 45 15.12 -1.08 -8.17
N LYS A 46 15.84 -0.10 -7.60
CA LYS A 46 16.67 -0.29 -6.39
C LYS A 46 15.85 -0.64 -5.15
N SER A 47 14.57 -0.24 -5.09
CA SER A 47 13.66 -0.60 -3.99
C SER A 47 12.84 -1.85 -4.27
N ASN A 48 12.93 -2.44 -5.46
CA ASN A 48 12.19 -3.64 -5.82
C ASN A 48 12.98 -4.91 -5.44
N PRO A 49 12.48 -5.77 -4.52
CA PRO A 49 13.20 -6.97 -4.10
C PRO A 49 13.17 -8.10 -5.15
N MET A 50 12.32 -8.02 -6.18
CA MET A 50 12.13 -9.11 -7.14
C MET A 50 13.28 -9.27 -8.15
N GLY A 51 14.20 -8.30 -8.23
CA GLY A 51 15.29 -8.30 -9.20
C GLY A 51 14.88 -7.77 -10.58
N VAL A 52 15.88 -7.42 -11.38
CA VAL A 52 15.67 -6.73 -12.68
C VAL A 52 15.14 -7.65 -13.78
N ASP A 53 15.39 -8.96 -13.67
CA ASP A 53 15.01 -9.95 -14.68
C ASP A 53 13.63 -10.57 -14.41
N PHE A 54 12.96 -10.19 -13.31
CA PHE A 54 11.67 -10.76 -12.93
C PHE A 54 10.54 -10.25 -13.82
N ASN A 55 9.76 -11.18 -14.38
CA ASN A 55 8.61 -10.89 -15.21
C ASN A 55 7.33 -11.45 -14.59
N TYR A 56 6.56 -10.59 -13.92
CA TYR A 56 5.32 -10.99 -13.26
C TYR A 56 4.28 -11.59 -14.22
N ALA A 57 4.19 -11.09 -15.46
CA ALA A 57 3.22 -11.60 -16.42
C ALA A 57 3.53 -13.04 -16.85
N GLU A 58 4.81 -13.39 -17.01
CA GLU A 58 5.24 -14.75 -17.33
C GLU A 58 5.08 -15.69 -16.14
N GLU A 59 5.39 -15.25 -14.92
CA GLU A 59 5.18 -16.07 -13.72
C GLU A 59 3.69 -16.28 -13.42
N PHE A 60 2.85 -15.26 -13.58
CA PHE A 60 1.41 -15.37 -13.36
C PHE A 60 0.75 -16.36 -14.33
N LYS A 61 1.21 -16.45 -15.59
CA LYS A 61 0.71 -17.44 -16.55
C LYS A 61 0.98 -18.89 -16.13
N LYS A 62 2.02 -19.12 -15.32
CA LYS A 62 2.38 -20.46 -14.82
C LYS A 62 1.59 -20.86 -13.58
N LEU A 63 0.89 -19.91 -12.96
CA LEU A 63 0.17 -20.12 -11.71
C LEU A 63 -1.03 -21.06 -11.93
N ASP A 64 -1.18 -22.05 -11.05
CA ASP A 64 -2.39 -22.84 -10.98
C ASP A 64 -3.51 -22.01 -10.34
N LEU A 65 -4.25 -21.29 -11.18
CA LEU A 65 -5.30 -20.38 -10.73
C LEU A 65 -6.47 -21.14 -10.08
N GLU A 66 -6.72 -22.39 -10.47
CA GLU A 66 -7.81 -23.17 -9.88
C GLU A 66 -7.46 -23.63 -8.47
N ALA A 67 -6.20 -24.03 -8.23
CA ALA A 67 -5.70 -24.27 -6.88
C ALA A 67 -5.82 -23.02 -6.00
N VAL A 68 -5.38 -21.85 -6.48
CA VAL A 68 -5.47 -20.59 -5.73
C VAL A 68 -6.91 -20.24 -5.36
N LYS A 69 -7.86 -20.36 -6.31
CA LYS A 69 -9.28 -20.11 -6.02
C LYS A 69 -9.81 -21.09 -4.97
N LYS A 70 -9.49 -22.37 -5.09
CA LYS A 70 -9.90 -23.40 -4.14
C LYS A 70 -9.39 -23.10 -2.73
N ASP A 71 -8.13 -22.71 -2.61
CA ASP A 71 -7.53 -22.36 -1.32
C ASP A 71 -8.18 -21.10 -0.73
N LEU A 72 -8.52 -20.11 -1.55
CA LEU A 72 -9.27 -18.94 -1.10
C LEU A 72 -10.69 -19.29 -0.61
N PHE A 73 -11.40 -20.21 -1.28
CA PHE A 73 -12.71 -20.67 -0.80
C PHE A 73 -12.60 -21.42 0.53
N ALA A 74 -11.57 -22.25 0.71
CA ALA A 74 -11.33 -22.93 1.97
C ALA A 74 -11.03 -21.93 3.10
N LEU A 75 -10.14 -20.96 2.85
CA LEU A 75 -9.78 -19.91 3.79
C LEU A 75 -10.98 -19.10 4.27
N MET A 76 -11.98 -18.87 3.40
CA MET A 76 -13.15 -18.08 3.77
C MET A 76 -13.91 -18.65 4.97
N THR A 77 -13.82 -19.95 5.25
CA THR A 77 -14.46 -20.59 6.41
C THR A 77 -13.47 -21.07 7.47
N ASP A 78 -12.18 -20.85 7.28
CA ASP A 78 -11.11 -21.24 8.22
C ASP A 78 -10.85 -20.12 9.24
N SER A 79 -11.76 -19.99 10.21
CA SER A 79 -11.76 -18.92 11.20
C SER A 79 -10.50 -18.95 12.08
N GLN A 80 -9.86 -17.79 12.24
CA GLN A 80 -8.67 -17.61 13.06
C GLN A 80 -9.02 -16.95 14.41
N ASP A 81 -8.47 -17.47 15.51
CA ASP A 81 -8.78 -16.99 16.86
C ASP A 81 -8.41 -15.52 17.10
N TRP A 82 -7.35 -15.05 16.45
CA TRP A 82 -6.89 -13.66 16.55
C TRP A 82 -7.76 -12.68 15.76
N TRP A 83 -8.60 -13.18 14.84
CA TRP A 83 -9.58 -12.38 14.11
C TRP A 83 -10.76 -13.25 13.66
N PRO A 84 -11.69 -13.62 14.56
CA PRO A 84 -12.73 -14.60 14.25
C PRO A 84 -13.63 -14.20 13.09
N ALA A 85 -14.07 -15.19 12.29
CA ALA A 85 -14.95 -14.95 11.15
C ALA A 85 -16.40 -14.72 11.61
N ASP A 86 -16.98 -13.58 11.21
CA ASP A 86 -18.39 -13.31 11.41
C ASP A 86 -19.24 -14.40 10.73
N TYR A 87 -20.18 -14.97 11.46
CA TYR A 87 -21.03 -16.08 10.99
C TYR A 87 -20.25 -17.32 10.49
N GLY A 88 -18.99 -17.47 10.92
CA GLY A 88 -18.10 -18.54 10.46
C GLY A 88 -17.61 -18.35 9.02
N HIS A 89 -17.70 -17.15 8.43
CA HIS A 89 -17.29 -16.91 7.05
C HIS A 89 -16.75 -15.49 6.79
N TYR A 90 -15.50 -15.36 6.32
CA TYR A 90 -14.85 -14.08 5.97
C TYR A 90 -15.38 -13.41 4.69
N GLY A 91 -16.50 -13.87 4.14
CA GLY A 91 -16.95 -13.50 2.80
C GLY A 91 -17.25 -12.00 2.70
N GLY A 92 -18.03 -11.49 3.66
CA GLY A 92 -18.32 -10.06 3.74
C GLY A 92 -17.07 -9.19 3.92
N LEU A 93 -16.12 -9.65 4.74
CA LEU A 93 -14.85 -8.97 4.96
C LEU A 93 -14.01 -8.88 3.67
N PHE A 94 -13.83 -10.00 2.96
CA PHE A 94 -13.05 -10.03 1.72
C PHE A 94 -13.72 -9.25 0.58
N ILE A 95 -15.05 -9.28 0.47
CA ILE A 95 -15.79 -8.44 -0.47
C ILE A 95 -15.53 -6.95 -0.17
N ARG A 96 -15.67 -6.55 1.09
CA ARG A 96 -15.43 -5.15 1.50
C ARG A 96 -13.99 -4.73 1.26
N MET A 97 -13.02 -5.59 1.53
CA MET A 97 -11.61 -5.33 1.25
C MET A 97 -11.35 -5.10 -0.24
N ALA A 98 -11.87 -5.96 -1.11
CA ALA A 98 -11.75 -5.80 -2.56
C ALA A 98 -12.45 -4.52 -3.06
N TRP A 99 -13.65 -4.23 -2.53
CA TRP A 99 -14.37 -2.98 -2.81
C TRP A 99 -13.56 -1.75 -2.42
N HIS A 100 -12.98 -1.71 -1.21
CA HIS A 100 -12.17 -0.58 -0.76
C HIS A 100 -10.87 -0.42 -1.56
N SER A 101 -10.25 -1.52 -1.98
CA SER A 101 -9.07 -1.50 -2.87
C SER A 101 -9.41 -0.79 -4.19
N ALA A 102 -10.48 -1.21 -4.86
CA ALA A 102 -10.92 -0.62 -6.12
C ALA A 102 -11.54 0.79 -5.97
N GLY A 103 -12.22 1.05 -4.85
CA GLY A 103 -13.08 2.21 -4.64
C GLY A 103 -12.38 3.55 -4.47
N THR A 104 -11.04 3.58 -4.45
CA THR A 104 -10.26 4.83 -4.41
C THR A 104 -10.04 5.45 -5.80
N TYR A 105 -10.43 4.75 -6.87
CA TYR A 105 -10.28 5.21 -8.24
C TYR A 105 -11.05 6.51 -8.52
N ARG A 106 -10.40 7.43 -9.23
CA ARG A 106 -10.99 8.72 -9.65
C ARG A 106 -10.81 8.91 -11.14
N THR A 107 -11.91 9.22 -11.83
CA THR A 107 -11.91 9.41 -13.29
C THR A 107 -11.21 10.70 -13.73
N ALA A 108 -11.09 11.70 -12.86
CA ALA A 108 -10.54 13.02 -13.21
C ALA A 108 -9.03 12.98 -13.55
N ASP A 109 -8.26 12.13 -12.87
CA ASP A 109 -6.81 12.03 -13.04
C ASP A 109 -6.30 10.58 -13.15
N GLY A 110 -7.21 9.60 -13.15
CA GLY A 110 -6.91 8.18 -13.28
C GLY A 110 -6.16 7.56 -12.09
N ARG A 111 -5.98 8.29 -10.99
CA ARG A 111 -5.26 7.81 -9.80
C ARG A 111 -6.16 7.02 -8.86
N GLY A 112 -5.53 6.20 -8.03
CA GLY A 112 -6.21 5.29 -7.12
C GLY A 112 -6.77 4.07 -7.84
N GLY A 113 -7.43 3.19 -7.09
CA GLY A 113 -7.85 1.87 -7.56
C GLY A 113 -6.87 0.78 -7.15
N GLY A 114 -7.25 -0.48 -7.40
CA GLY A 114 -6.56 -1.65 -6.86
C GLY A 114 -5.31 -2.09 -7.62
N GLY A 115 -4.82 -1.31 -8.59
CA GLY A 115 -3.70 -1.69 -9.47
C GLY A 115 -2.77 -0.55 -9.85
N THR A 116 -2.84 0.58 -9.13
CA THR A 116 -2.04 1.78 -9.38
C THR A 116 -0.90 1.93 -8.38
#